data_AF-A0A3D1CTB5-F1
#
_entry.id   AF-A0A3D1CTB5-F1
#
_cell.length_a   1.000
_cell.length_b   1.000
_cell.length_c   1.000
_cell.angle_alpha   90.00
_cell.angle_beta   90.00
_cell.angle_gamma   90.00
#
_symmetry.space_group_name_H-M   'P 1'
#
loop_
_entity.id
_entity.type
_entity.pdbx_description
1 polymer ?
#
loop_
_entity_poly.entity_id
_entity_poly.type
_entity_poly.pdbx_seq_one_letter_code
_entity_poly.pdbx_strand_id
1 'polypeptide(L)'
;IFESYQKHLLKHFKLQKNWKVVVDACCTTSGMFYPQIFRAAGCEVTEQNTQLDGNFPMGVPDPTEMEVLKRLGEGVKKAGADIGFAYDTDGDRMAVVDEHGQTLWMDTIVALFAKDVLDTLPGAPIIYNTLCSRQVTDAIVEAGGQPIMWVTGHSFIKAKVKEAAAPFGGELSGHIYFTDNFYGHDDGAYASLRLLAYLERTNQTLSQAVDKLSKYVSSPEIKFGLADAIKFEFIKTIIKADFEKLWPDGKYITIDGVRVDLPDRMAIVRASQNGPYITVKFEGKTQAVYDEMKQKLKTLLSAHSEIDWSKGVNTHALD
;
A
#
# COMPACT_ATOMS: atom_id res chain seq x y z
N ILE A 1 -11.74 24.76 9.77
CA ILE A 1 -11.28 23.93 8.62
C ILE A 1 -11.89 22.54 8.71
N PHE A 2 -11.73 21.81 9.83
CA PHE A 2 -12.24 20.43 9.96
C PHE A 2 -13.73 20.26 9.63
N GLU A 3 -14.64 21.05 10.21
CA GLU A 3 -16.08 20.94 9.87
C GLU A 3 -16.38 21.15 8.39
N SER A 4 -15.70 22.11 7.74
CA SER A 4 -15.86 22.39 6.31
C SER A 4 -15.38 21.22 5.47
N TYR A 5 -14.25 20.63 5.85
CA TYR A 5 -13.68 19.44 5.22
C TYR A 5 -14.58 18.22 5.40
N GLN A 6 -15.03 17.92 6.62
CA GLN A 6 -15.95 16.83 6.90
C GLN A 6 -17.25 16.99 6.09
N LYS A 7 -17.87 18.18 6.11
CA LYS A 7 -19.06 18.47 5.28
C LYS A 7 -18.79 18.31 3.78
N HIS A 8 -17.56 18.56 3.32
CA HIS A 8 -17.20 18.36 1.91
C HIS A 8 -17.07 16.87 1.58
N LEU A 9 -16.37 16.08 2.40
CA LEU A 9 -16.29 14.62 2.23
C LEU A 9 -17.69 13.98 2.13
N LEU A 10 -18.59 14.33 3.06
CA LEU A 10 -19.93 13.75 3.13
C LEU A 10 -20.85 14.14 1.96
N LYS A 11 -20.47 15.11 1.11
CA LYS A 11 -21.20 15.38 -0.14
C LYS A 11 -20.95 14.31 -1.19
N HIS A 12 -19.77 13.70 -1.17
CA HIS A 12 -19.36 12.68 -2.12
C HIS A 12 -19.85 11.28 -1.74
N PHE A 13 -20.01 11.03 -0.44
CA PHE A 13 -20.32 9.70 0.08
C PHE A 13 -21.65 9.69 0.83
N LYS A 14 -22.61 8.93 0.31
CA LYS A 14 -23.92 8.69 0.93
C LYS A 14 -24.10 7.20 1.23
N LEU A 15 -23.35 6.71 2.22
CA LEU A 15 -23.41 5.32 2.66
C LEU A 15 -24.82 5.01 3.19
N GLN A 16 -25.42 3.90 2.75
CA GLN A 16 -26.71 3.40 3.21
C GLN A 16 -26.54 2.20 4.15
N LYS A 17 -25.44 1.45 4.01
CA LYS A 17 -25.11 0.37 4.94
C LYS A 17 -24.64 0.97 6.26
N ASN A 18 -25.15 0.44 7.37
CA ASN A 18 -24.63 0.75 8.71
C ASN A 18 -23.30 -0.01 8.94
N TRP A 19 -22.22 0.53 8.39
CA TRP A 19 -20.89 -0.05 8.48
C TRP A 19 -20.37 -0.06 9.91
N LYS A 20 -19.84 -1.19 10.36
CA LYS A 20 -19.06 -1.30 11.60
C LYS A 20 -17.58 -1.16 11.26
N VAL A 21 -16.96 -0.10 11.74
CA VAL A 21 -15.58 0.27 11.42
C VAL A 21 -14.73 0.29 12.68
N VAL A 22 -13.56 -0.33 12.61
CA VAL A 22 -12.51 -0.14 13.62
C VAL A 22 -11.52 0.92 13.12
N VAL A 23 -11.16 1.86 13.98
CA VAL A 23 -10.14 2.87 13.71
C VAL A 23 -9.01 2.71 14.71
N ASP A 24 -7.83 2.33 14.23
CA ASP A 24 -6.59 2.37 15.00
C ASP A 24 -5.77 3.60 14.63
N ALA A 25 -5.68 4.54 15.55
CA ALA A 25 -5.01 5.81 15.33
C ALA A 25 -3.56 5.84 15.83
N CYS A 26 -3.02 4.73 16.34
CA CYS A 26 -1.63 4.65 16.84
C CYS A 26 -1.24 5.76 17.85
N CYS A 27 -2.20 6.30 18.61
CA CYS A 27 -2.06 7.46 19.50
C CYS A 27 -1.64 8.76 18.77
N THR A 28 -2.02 8.93 17.50
CA THR A 28 -1.65 10.09 16.67
C THR A 28 -2.83 11.04 16.43
N THR A 29 -2.57 12.12 15.67
CA THR A 29 -3.59 13.13 15.36
C THR A 29 -4.78 12.56 14.60
N SER A 30 -4.58 11.46 13.87
CA SER A 30 -5.63 10.72 13.17
C SER A 30 -6.82 10.35 14.10
N GLY A 31 -6.53 10.01 15.37
CA GLY A 31 -7.53 9.61 16.37
C GLY A 31 -8.50 10.73 16.74
N MET A 32 -8.09 11.99 16.57
CA MET A 32 -8.96 13.13 16.81
C MET A 32 -10.02 13.30 15.72
N PHE A 33 -9.75 12.84 14.49
CA PHE A 33 -10.54 13.19 13.30
C PHE A 33 -11.30 12.01 12.70
N TYR A 34 -10.62 10.89 12.47
CA TYR A 34 -11.20 9.76 11.74
C TYR A 34 -12.45 9.16 12.39
N PRO A 35 -12.49 8.90 13.72
CA PRO A 35 -13.71 8.42 14.36
C PRO A 35 -14.90 9.37 14.17
N GLN A 36 -14.67 10.69 14.17
CA GLN A 36 -15.72 11.68 13.94
C GLN A 36 -16.19 11.69 12.48
N ILE A 37 -15.27 11.55 11.52
CA ILE A 37 -15.62 11.46 10.09
C ILE A 37 -16.52 10.25 9.83
N PHE A 38 -16.14 9.06 10.32
CA PHE A 38 -16.93 7.84 10.11
C PHE A 38 -18.30 7.90 10.79
N ARG A 39 -18.39 8.41 12.03
CA ARG A 39 -19.70 8.61 12.70
C ARG A 39 -20.59 9.56 11.91
N ALA A 40 -20.03 10.64 11.39
CA ALA A 40 -20.79 11.59 10.58
C ALA A 40 -21.21 11.01 9.21
N ALA A 41 -20.49 10.00 8.71
CA ALA A 41 -20.88 9.21 7.54
C ALA A 41 -21.91 8.10 7.84
N GLY A 42 -22.35 7.97 9.10
CA GLY A 42 -23.36 6.99 9.51
C GLY A 42 -22.80 5.63 9.94
N CYS A 43 -21.49 5.51 10.15
CA CYS A 43 -20.86 4.27 10.61
C CYS A 43 -20.92 4.11 12.14
N GLU A 44 -21.02 2.86 12.60
CA GLU A 44 -20.71 2.45 13.97
C GLU A 44 -19.19 2.32 14.13
N VAL A 45 -18.59 3.06 15.07
CA VAL A 45 -17.13 3.17 15.19
C VAL A 45 -16.63 2.59 16.50
N THR A 46 -15.75 1.60 16.40
CA THR A 46 -14.90 1.13 17.49
C THR A 46 -13.54 1.80 17.41
N GLU A 47 -13.14 2.48 18.48
CA GLU A 47 -11.87 3.20 18.57
C GLU A 47 -10.76 2.35 19.20
N GLN A 48 -9.57 2.36 18.60
CA GLN A 48 -8.33 1.83 19.15
C GLN A 48 -7.27 2.94 19.14
N ASN A 49 -6.59 3.13 20.28
CA ASN A 49 -5.43 4.03 20.38
C ASN A 49 -5.71 5.45 19.83
N THR A 50 -6.88 6.02 20.10
CA THR A 50 -7.30 7.35 19.57
C THR A 50 -6.91 8.52 20.45
N GLN A 51 -6.40 8.25 21.65
CA GLN A 51 -5.88 9.29 22.54
C GLN A 51 -4.49 9.72 22.07
N LEU A 52 -4.35 11.01 21.72
CA LEU A 52 -3.10 11.57 21.23
C LEU A 52 -2.00 11.51 22.30
N ASP A 53 -0.89 10.86 21.96
CA ASP A 53 0.32 10.83 22.78
C ASP A 53 1.56 10.97 21.90
N GLY A 54 2.18 12.16 21.94
CA GLY A 54 3.39 12.48 21.18
C GLY A 54 4.65 11.74 21.62
N ASN A 55 4.58 10.92 22.67
CA ASN A 55 5.66 9.99 23.04
C ASN A 55 5.64 8.71 22.20
N PHE A 56 4.63 8.52 21.34
CA PHE A 56 4.46 7.34 20.49
C PHE A 56 4.59 6.01 21.26
N PRO A 57 3.76 5.77 22.30
CA PRO A 57 3.90 4.64 23.21
C PRO A 57 3.74 3.27 22.53
N MET A 58 3.20 3.26 21.31
CA MET A 58 2.97 2.07 20.49
C MET A 58 4.10 1.82 19.47
N GLY A 59 5.17 2.63 19.49
CA GLY A 59 6.21 2.63 18.46
C GLY A 59 5.91 3.62 17.33
N VAL A 60 6.69 3.53 16.25
CA VAL A 60 6.50 4.40 15.09
C VAL A 60 5.11 4.16 14.49
N PRO A 61 4.27 5.21 14.33
CA PRO A 61 2.95 5.07 13.73
C PRO A 61 3.06 4.92 12.21
N ASP A 62 3.52 3.76 11.77
CA ASP A 62 3.60 3.39 10.36
C ASP A 62 2.54 2.31 10.03
N PRO A 63 1.50 2.64 9.26
CA PRO A 63 0.40 1.72 8.96
C PRO A 63 0.84 0.52 8.10
N THR A 64 2.06 0.54 7.56
CA THR A 64 2.64 -0.59 6.82
C THR A 64 3.31 -1.64 7.72
N GLU A 65 3.50 -1.35 9.01
CA GLU A 65 4.14 -2.28 9.93
C GLU A 65 3.19 -3.41 10.35
N MET A 66 3.73 -4.63 10.39
CA MET A 66 2.98 -5.84 10.73
C MET A 66 2.33 -5.78 12.11
N GLU A 67 2.98 -5.13 13.09
CA GLU A 67 2.45 -5.02 14.45
C GLU A 67 1.21 -4.10 14.49
N VAL A 68 1.17 -3.04 13.68
CA VAL A 68 -0.01 -2.18 13.53
C VAL A 68 -1.16 -2.96 12.87
N LEU A 69 -0.86 -3.68 11.78
CA LEU A 69 -1.85 -4.45 11.02
C LEU A 69 -2.45 -5.61 11.83
N LYS A 70 -1.63 -6.32 12.61
CA LYS A 70 -2.09 -7.38 13.52
C LYS A 70 -3.03 -6.82 14.60
N ARG A 71 -2.62 -5.73 15.25
CA ARG A 71 -3.42 -5.07 16.30
C ARG A 71 -4.77 -4.57 15.78
N LEU A 72 -4.77 -3.99 14.58
CA LEU A 72 -6.00 -3.59 13.90
C LEU A 72 -6.90 -4.81 13.62
N GLY A 73 -6.34 -5.89 13.08
CA GLY A 73 -7.10 -7.10 12.78
C GLY A 73 -7.66 -7.81 14.03
N GLU A 74 -6.96 -7.78 15.15
CA GLU A 74 -7.49 -8.20 16.45
C GLU A 74 -8.68 -7.35 16.89
N GLY A 75 -8.58 -6.03 16.71
CA GLY A 75 -9.68 -5.10 16.96
C GLY A 75 -10.92 -5.41 16.13
N VAL A 76 -10.74 -5.64 14.82
CA VAL A 76 -11.83 -6.00 13.90
C VAL A 76 -12.53 -7.29 14.34
N LYS A 77 -11.76 -8.35 14.60
CA LYS A 77 -12.31 -9.64 15.06
C LYS A 77 -13.05 -9.51 16.39
N LYS A 78 -12.48 -8.77 17.35
CA LYS A 78 -13.08 -8.56 18.67
C LYS A 78 -14.39 -7.76 18.60
N ALA A 79 -14.45 -6.76 17.73
CA ALA A 79 -15.64 -5.92 17.56
C ALA A 79 -16.71 -6.56 16.66
N GLY A 80 -16.37 -7.62 15.91
CA GLY A 80 -17.23 -8.12 14.83
C GLY A 80 -17.48 -7.03 13.78
N ALA A 81 -16.45 -6.25 13.46
CA ALA A 81 -16.53 -5.14 12.53
C ALA A 81 -16.43 -5.61 11.08
N ASP A 82 -16.99 -4.84 10.16
CA ASP A 82 -16.94 -5.12 8.72
C ASP A 82 -15.57 -4.84 8.11
N ILE A 83 -14.79 -3.93 8.71
CA ILE A 83 -13.52 -3.45 8.18
C ILE A 83 -12.75 -2.67 9.25
N GLY A 84 -11.42 -2.68 9.17
CA GLY A 84 -10.54 -1.87 10.00
C GLY A 84 -9.69 -0.91 9.18
N PHE A 85 -9.45 0.28 9.72
CA PHE A 85 -8.50 1.25 9.17
C PHE A 85 -7.46 1.65 10.22
N ALA A 86 -6.21 1.75 9.78
CA ALA A 86 -5.12 2.38 10.53
C ALA A 86 -4.52 3.52 9.72
N TYR A 87 -3.94 4.49 10.42
CA TYR A 87 -3.37 5.71 9.82
C TYR A 87 -2.01 6.02 10.45
N ASP A 88 -1.22 6.81 9.75
CA ASP A 88 0.05 7.30 10.26
C ASP A 88 -0.10 8.58 11.12
N THR A 89 0.97 9.34 11.29
CA THR A 89 1.04 10.43 12.29
C THR A 89 0.07 11.57 11.98
N ASP A 90 0.09 12.03 10.74
CA ASP A 90 -0.70 13.13 10.19
C ASP A 90 -1.90 12.63 9.35
N GLY A 91 -1.93 11.34 9.04
CA GLY A 91 -3.11 10.65 8.53
C GLY A 91 -3.29 10.77 7.02
N ASP A 92 -2.23 11.07 6.28
CA ASP A 92 -2.23 11.05 4.81
C ASP A 92 -2.01 9.65 4.23
N ARG A 93 -1.49 8.71 5.04
CA ARG A 93 -1.39 7.29 4.74
C ARG A 93 -2.44 6.49 5.48
N MET A 94 -2.92 5.44 4.82
CA MET A 94 -3.86 4.48 5.38
C MET A 94 -3.38 3.04 5.24
N ALA A 95 -3.88 2.17 6.12
CA ALA A 95 -3.89 0.72 5.97
C ALA A 95 -5.29 0.17 6.22
N VAL A 96 -5.55 -1.03 5.70
CA VAL A 96 -6.85 -1.68 5.77
C VAL A 96 -6.71 -3.13 6.20
N VAL A 97 -7.67 -3.59 7.01
CA VAL A 97 -7.86 -5.00 7.35
C VAL A 97 -9.31 -5.38 7.06
N ASP A 98 -9.52 -6.58 6.52
CA ASP A 98 -10.86 -7.10 6.19
C ASP A 98 -11.66 -7.56 7.41
N GLU A 99 -12.91 -7.98 7.19
CA GLU A 99 -13.84 -8.46 8.22
C GLU A 99 -13.35 -9.71 8.98
N HIS A 100 -12.36 -10.42 8.44
CA HIS A 100 -11.75 -11.59 9.05
C HIS A 100 -10.50 -11.25 9.87
N GLY A 101 -10.09 -9.98 9.90
CA GLY A 101 -8.86 -9.55 10.53
C GLY A 101 -7.61 -9.86 9.69
N GLN A 102 -7.77 -10.12 8.39
CA GLN A 102 -6.64 -10.41 7.50
C GLN A 102 -5.95 -9.13 7.05
N THR A 103 -4.63 -9.15 7.14
CA THR A 103 -3.77 -8.06 6.67
C THR A 103 -3.81 -7.98 5.14
N LEU A 104 -4.09 -6.78 4.63
CA LEU A 104 -4.02 -6.47 3.21
C LEU A 104 -2.91 -5.46 2.95
N TRP A 105 -2.05 -5.75 1.98
CA TRP A 105 -1.08 -4.78 1.50
C TRP A 105 -1.80 -3.68 0.73
N MET A 106 -1.33 -2.45 0.86
CA MET A 106 -2.01 -1.31 0.24
C MET A 106 -2.01 -1.36 -1.29
N ASP A 107 -1.08 -2.07 -1.93
CA ASP A 107 -1.15 -2.34 -3.36
C ASP A 107 -2.39 -3.17 -3.75
N THR A 108 -2.88 -4.06 -2.88
CA THR A 108 -4.17 -4.75 -3.08
C THR A 108 -5.34 -3.76 -3.07
N ILE A 109 -5.30 -2.78 -2.16
CA ILE A 109 -6.31 -1.73 -2.08
C ILE A 109 -6.21 -0.78 -3.29
N VAL A 110 -5.00 -0.45 -3.76
CA VAL A 110 -4.76 0.29 -5.01
C VAL A 110 -5.35 -0.46 -6.21
N ALA A 111 -5.22 -1.78 -6.28
CA ALA A 111 -5.83 -2.59 -7.33
C ALA A 111 -7.38 -2.52 -7.28
N LEU A 112 -7.99 -2.51 -6.10
CA LEU A 112 -9.44 -2.32 -5.96
C LEU A 112 -9.89 -0.93 -6.40
N PHE A 113 -9.19 0.13 -5.97
CA PHE A 113 -9.50 1.50 -6.39
C PHE A 113 -9.31 1.71 -7.89
N ALA A 114 -8.31 1.08 -8.49
CA ALA A 114 -8.16 1.10 -9.94
C ALA A 114 -9.39 0.53 -10.65
N LYS A 115 -9.93 -0.60 -10.17
CA LYS A 115 -11.17 -1.18 -10.73
C LYS A 115 -12.37 -0.26 -10.51
N ASP A 116 -12.53 0.28 -9.30
CA ASP A 116 -13.60 1.23 -8.98
C ASP A 116 -13.60 2.46 -9.89
N VAL A 117 -12.42 3.03 -10.15
CA VAL A 117 -12.28 4.19 -11.03
C VAL A 117 -12.56 3.79 -12.49
N LEU A 118 -12.00 2.66 -12.95
CA LEU A 118 -12.17 2.19 -14.33
C LEU A 118 -13.59 1.73 -14.66
N ASP A 119 -14.39 1.31 -13.66
CA ASP A 119 -15.84 1.06 -13.83
C ASP A 119 -16.56 2.30 -14.40
N THR A 120 -16.11 3.50 -14.03
CA THR A 120 -16.73 4.77 -14.43
C THR A 120 -15.95 5.53 -15.49
N LEU A 121 -14.63 5.31 -15.58
CA LEU A 121 -13.71 5.94 -16.52
C LEU A 121 -12.89 4.89 -17.29
N PRO A 122 -13.51 4.11 -18.21
CA PRO A 122 -12.80 3.09 -18.97
C PRO A 122 -11.64 3.69 -19.79
N GLY A 123 -10.52 2.96 -19.88
CA GLY A 123 -9.35 3.40 -20.65
C GLY A 123 -8.47 4.45 -19.97
N ALA A 124 -8.83 4.91 -18.77
CA ALA A 124 -8.08 5.95 -18.07
C ALA A 124 -6.68 5.48 -17.62
N PRO A 125 -5.70 6.41 -17.53
CA PRO A 125 -4.40 6.11 -16.95
C PRO A 125 -4.49 6.01 -15.43
N ILE A 126 -3.85 4.99 -14.87
CA ILE A 126 -3.78 4.76 -13.42
C ILE A 126 -2.31 4.75 -12.99
N ILE A 127 -1.96 5.63 -12.05
CA ILE A 127 -0.58 5.78 -11.58
C ILE A 127 -0.32 4.90 -10.35
N TYR A 128 0.80 4.21 -10.29
CA TYR A 128 1.19 3.49 -9.07
C TYR A 128 2.71 3.35 -8.96
N ASN A 129 3.25 3.21 -7.75
CA ASN A 129 4.70 3.16 -7.57
C ASN A 129 5.32 1.80 -7.89
N THR A 130 6.63 1.79 -8.13
CA THR A 130 7.40 0.59 -8.49
C THR A 130 7.39 -0.53 -7.45
N LEU A 131 7.02 -0.25 -6.18
CA LEU A 131 6.91 -1.27 -5.12
C LEU A 131 5.60 -2.07 -5.17
N CYS A 132 4.54 -1.56 -5.80
CA CYS A 132 3.26 -2.25 -5.87
C CYS A 132 3.37 -3.61 -6.57
N SER A 133 2.60 -4.59 -6.10
CA SER A 133 2.47 -5.92 -6.71
C SER A 133 2.13 -5.86 -8.20
N ARG A 134 2.50 -6.89 -8.97
CA ARG A 134 1.95 -7.11 -10.32
C ARG A 134 0.43 -7.21 -10.33
N GLN A 135 -0.20 -7.56 -9.21
CA GLN A 135 -1.65 -7.53 -9.03
C GLN A 135 -2.27 -6.18 -9.44
N VAL A 136 -1.58 -5.05 -9.19
CA VAL A 136 -2.07 -3.72 -9.60
C VAL A 136 -2.08 -3.59 -11.12
N THR A 137 -0.98 -3.95 -11.78
CA THR A 137 -0.88 -3.95 -13.25
C THR A 137 -1.98 -4.83 -13.85
N ASP A 138 -2.12 -6.06 -13.34
CA ASP A 138 -3.10 -7.03 -13.83
C ASP A 138 -4.52 -6.49 -13.66
N ALA A 139 -4.87 -5.94 -12.49
CA ALA A 139 -6.19 -5.38 -12.22
C ALA A 139 -6.54 -4.20 -13.13
N ILE A 140 -5.57 -3.32 -13.41
CA ILE A 140 -5.76 -2.17 -14.33
C ILE A 140 -6.02 -2.68 -15.76
N VAL A 141 -5.19 -3.62 -16.24
CA VAL A 141 -5.32 -4.16 -17.61
C VAL A 141 -6.61 -4.95 -17.78
N GLU A 142 -6.97 -5.80 -16.81
CA GLU A 142 -8.22 -6.56 -16.80
C GLU A 142 -9.46 -5.65 -16.82
N ALA A 143 -9.39 -4.50 -16.16
CA ALA A 143 -10.45 -3.48 -16.18
C ALA A 143 -10.38 -2.52 -17.39
N GLY A 144 -9.48 -2.77 -18.35
CA GLY A 144 -9.37 -1.99 -19.59
C GLY A 144 -8.72 -0.62 -19.40
N GLY A 145 -7.98 -0.40 -18.32
CA GLY A 145 -7.22 0.83 -18.05
C GLY A 145 -5.80 0.82 -18.59
N GLN A 146 -5.09 1.93 -18.38
CA GLN A 146 -3.68 2.09 -18.78
C GLN A 146 -2.78 2.17 -17.55
N PRO A 147 -2.01 1.10 -17.23
CA PRO A 147 -1.13 1.12 -16.07
C PRO A 147 0.10 2.00 -16.32
N ILE A 148 0.34 2.97 -15.44
CA ILE A 148 1.53 3.82 -15.47
C ILE A 148 2.29 3.65 -14.14
N MET A 149 3.29 2.77 -14.18
CA MET A 149 4.21 2.60 -13.05
C MET A 149 5.16 3.80 -12.97
N TRP A 150 5.39 4.32 -11.77
CA TRP A 150 6.22 5.50 -11.55
C TRP A 150 7.10 5.40 -10.28
N VAL A 151 8.02 6.35 -10.14
CA VAL A 151 9.00 6.40 -9.04
C VAL A 151 8.29 6.56 -7.68
N THR A 152 8.76 5.84 -6.66
CA THR A 152 8.24 5.91 -5.30
C THR A 152 8.46 7.28 -4.66
N GLY A 153 7.44 7.79 -3.98
CA GLY A 153 7.46 9.01 -3.21
C GLY A 153 6.24 9.88 -3.50
N HIS A 154 5.54 10.26 -2.45
CA HIS A 154 4.25 10.96 -2.50
C HIS A 154 4.24 12.18 -3.45
N SER A 155 5.30 12.99 -3.43
CA SER A 155 5.46 14.16 -4.30
C SER A 155 5.64 13.78 -5.78
N PHE A 156 6.35 12.69 -6.10
CA PHE A 156 6.55 12.22 -7.47
C PHE A 156 5.27 11.62 -8.06
N ILE A 157 4.54 10.82 -7.27
CA ILE A 157 3.26 10.25 -7.69
C ILE A 157 2.23 11.35 -7.90
N LYS A 158 2.10 12.30 -6.95
CA LYS A 158 1.21 13.45 -7.09
C LYS A 158 1.52 14.27 -8.34
N ALA A 159 2.79 14.55 -8.61
CA ALA A 159 3.21 15.25 -9.83
C ALA A 159 2.82 14.46 -11.08
N LYS A 160 3.01 13.14 -11.08
CA LYS A 160 2.69 12.27 -12.23
C LYS A 160 1.19 12.13 -12.47
N VAL A 161 0.38 12.02 -11.40
CA VAL A 161 -1.09 12.01 -11.48
C VAL A 161 -1.57 13.28 -12.18
N LYS A 162 -1.03 14.44 -11.82
CA LYS A 162 -1.34 15.71 -12.47
C LYS A 162 -0.85 15.77 -13.92
N GLU A 163 0.39 15.37 -14.19
CA GLU A 163 1.00 15.39 -15.52
C GLU A 163 0.22 14.51 -16.52
N ALA A 164 -0.17 13.30 -16.08
CA ALA A 164 -0.88 12.34 -16.91
C ALA A 164 -2.40 12.59 -16.95
N ALA A 165 -2.91 13.61 -16.24
CA ALA A 165 -4.34 13.83 -16.00
C ALA A 165 -5.05 12.54 -15.54
N ALA A 166 -4.39 11.76 -14.69
CA ALA A 166 -4.90 10.48 -14.22
C ALA A 166 -5.99 10.68 -13.17
N PRO A 167 -7.16 9.99 -13.29
CA PRO A 167 -8.21 10.04 -12.28
C PRO A 167 -7.75 9.50 -10.92
N PHE A 168 -6.73 8.65 -10.91
CA PHE A 168 -6.28 7.95 -9.71
C PHE A 168 -4.78 7.66 -9.72
N GLY A 169 -4.19 7.72 -8.52
CA GLY A 169 -2.89 7.15 -8.24
C GLY A 169 -2.80 6.58 -6.83
N GLY A 170 -1.87 5.66 -6.60
CA GLY A 170 -1.65 5.12 -5.26
C GLY A 170 -0.28 4.48 -5.06
N GLU A 171 0.12 4.35 -3.80
CA GLU A 171 1.41 3.79 -3.41
C GLU A 171 1.28 2.62 -2.45
N LEU A 172 2.27 1.72 -2.45
CA LEU A 172 2.37 0.66 -1.44
C LEU A 172 2.43 1.21 0.00
N SER A 173 2.94 2.43 0.19
CA SER A 173 3.04 3.07 1.50
C SER A 173 1.68 3.50 2.08
N GLY A 174 0.61 3.49 1.27
CA GLY A 174 -0.73 3.88 1.70
C GLY A 174 -1.12 5.32 1.39
N HIS A 175 -0.30 6.09 0.65
CA HIS A 175 -0.76 7.35 0.06
C HIS A 175 -1.67 7.06 -1.14
N ILE A 176 -2.85 7.67 -1.16
CA ILE A 176 -3.91 7.39 -2.14
C ILE A 176 -4.46 8.71 -2.71
N TYR A 177 -4.41 8.86 -4.03
CA TYR A 177 -4.69 10.10 -4.76
C TYR A 177 -5.90 9.94 -5.67
N PHE A 178 -6.99 10.65 -5.37
CA PHE A 178 -8.15 10.73 -6.26
C PHE A 178 -8.22 12.12 -6.91
N THR A 179 -8.40 12.14 -8.23
CA THR A 179 -8.76 13.36 -8.98
C THR A 179 -10.15 13.23 -9.62
N ASP A 180 -10.75 12.02 -9.66
CA ASP A 180 -12.14 11.82 -10.04
C ASP A 180 -13.08 12.35 -8.94
N ASN A 181 -13.48 13.62 -9.08
CA ASN A 181 -14.30 14.34 -8.11
C ASN A 181 -13.57 14.70 -6.79
N PHE A 182 -12.24 14.73 -6.82
CA PHE A 182 -11.44 15.19 -5.68
C PHE A 182 -10.18 15.96 -6.13
N TYR A 183 -9.34 16.40 -5.18
CA TYR A 183 -8.33 17.44 -5.44
C TYR A 183 -6.95 16.91 -5.84
N GLY A 184 -6.73 15.59 -5.88
CA GLY A 184 -5.46 14.98 -6.27
C GLY A 184 -4.34 15.07 -5.22
N HIS A 185 -4.63 15.46 -3.99
CA HIS A 185 -3.75 15.19 -2.85
C HIS A 185 -4.07 13.82 -2.24
N ASP A 186 -3.09 13.28 -1.54
CA ASP A 186 -3.17 12.09 -0.71
C ASP A 186 -4.11 12.33 0.47
N ASP A 187 -5.15 11.51 0.57
CA ASP A 187 -6.20 11.73 1.57
C ASP A 187 -6.80 10.39 2.05
N GLY A 188 -6.37 9.96 3.23
CA GLY A 188 -6.84 8.71 3.84
C GLY A 188 -8.33 8.72 4.18
N ALA A 189 -8.95 9.87 4.47
CA ALA A 189 -10.37 9.92 4.80
C ALA A 189 -11.25 9.79 3.56
N TYR A 190 -10.89 10.47 2.46
CA TYR A 190 -11.55 10.27 1.19
C TYR A 190 -11.38 8.83 0.70
N ALA A 191 -10.17 8.28 0.77
CA ALA A 191 -9.89 6.91 0.35
C ALA A 191 -10.68 5.88 1.17
N SER A 192 -10.72 6.00 2.50
CA SER A 192 -11.51 5.11 3.36
C SER A 192 -13.01 5.15 3.03
N LEU A 193 -13.59 6.33 2.88
CA LEU A 193 -15.01 6.46 2.52
C LEU A 193 -15.30 5.96 1.09
N ARG A 194 -14.36 6.17 0.15
CA ARG A 194 -14.45 5.65 -1.21
C ARG A 194 -14.44 4.13 -1.23
N LEU A 195 -13.63 3.49 -0.39
CA LEU A 195 -13.60 2.03 -0.27
C LEU A 195 -14.94 1.49 0.26
N LEU A 196 -15.50 2.10 1.31
CA LEU A 196 -16.81 1.72 1.82
C LEU A 196 -17.90 1.87 0.75
N ALA A 197 -17.90 2.99 0.01
CA ALA A 197 -18.85 3.24 -1.05
C ALA A 197 -18.72 2.23 -2.21
N TYR A 198 -17.49 1.86 -2.59
CA TYR A 198 -17.24 0.83 -3.59
C TYR A 198 -17.77 -0.54 -3.16
N LEU A 199 -17.46 -0.98 -1.94
CA LEU A 199 -17.92 -2.26 -1.39
C LEU A 199 -19.44 -2.31 -1.26
N GLU A 200 -20.07 -1.19 -0.86
CA GLU A 200 -21.52 -1.07 -0.79
C GLU A 200 -22.16 -1.14 -2.19
N ARG A 201 -21.64 -0.38 -3.15
CA ARG A 201 -22.11 -0.35 -4.55
C ARG A 201 -22.03 -1.72 -5.20
N THR A 202 -20.98 -2.48 -4.90
CA THR A 202 -20.76 -3.82 -5.45
C THR A 202 -21.40 -4.93 -4.62
N ASN A 203 -21.99 -4.59 -3.47
CA ASN A 203 -22.58 -5.51 -2.50
C ASN A 203 -21.61 -6.64 -2.11
N GLN A 204 -20.39 -6.27 -1.74
CA GLN A 204 -19.33 -7.21 -1.36
C GLN A 204 -18.75 -6.86 0.01
N THR A 205 -18.26 -7.88 0.71
CA THR A 205 -17.27 -7.66 1.78
C THR A 205 -15.89 -7.37 1.18
N LEU A 206 -14.96 -6.89 2.00
CA LEU A 206 -13.61 -6.58 1.51
C LEU A 206 -12.90 -7.86 1.04
N SER A 207 -12.99 -8.94 1.80
CA SER A 207 -12.41 -10.24 1.41
C SER A 207 -12.94 -10.72 0.04
N GLN A 208 -14.25 -10.62 -0.18
CA GLN A 208 -14.89 -10.99 -1.45
C GLN A 208 -14.46 -10.13 -2.63
N ALA A 209 -14.22 -8.84 -2.41
CA ALA A 209 -13.71 -7.94 -3.45
C ALA A 209 -12.25 -8.30 -3.79
N VAL A 210 -11.42 -8.53 -2.78
CA VAL A 210 -10.01 -8.96 -2.93
C VAL A 210 -9.89 -10.34 -3.57
N ASP A 211 -10.85 -11.24 -3.36
CA ASP A 211 -10.89 -12.57 -3.98
C ASP A 211 -11.08 -12.57 -5.49
N LYS A 212 -11.58 -11.48 -6.05
CA LYS A 212 -11.70 -11.29 -7.50
C LYS A 212 -10.43 -10.76 -8.16
N LEU A 213 -9.39 -10.43 -7.39
CA LEU A 213 -8.12 -9.96 -7.92
C LEU A 213 -7.17 -11.13 -8.20
N SER A 214 -6.27 -10.93 -9.16
CA SER A 214 -5.14 -11.84 -9.41
C SER A 214 -4.35 -12.08 -8.11
N LYS A 215 -4.22 -13.33 -7.68
CA LYS A 215 -3.57 -13.66 -6.40
C LYS A 215 -2.05 -13.76 -6.55
N TYR A 216 -1.34 -13.21 -5.56
CA TYR A 216 0.10 -13.30 -5.37
C TYR A 216 0.39 -13.44 -3.88
N VAL A 217 1.32 -14.33 -3.52
CA VAL A 217 1.92 -14.35 -2.19
C VAL A 217 3.03 -13.32 -2.20
N SER A 218 2.92 -12.29 -1.36
CA SER A 218 3.81 -11.11 -1.37
C SER A 218 4.53 -10.95 -0.04
N SER A 219 5.80 -10.54 -0.10
CA SER A 219 6.55 -10.16 1.09
C SER A 219 6.02 -8.83 1.65
N PRO A 220 6.24 -8.55 2.94
CA PRO A 220 6.23 -7.16 3.43
C PRO A 220 7.28 -6.32 2.69
N GLU A 221 7.27 -5.01 2.93
CA GLU A 221 8.44 -4.19 2.61
C GLU A 221 9.59 -4.57 3.54
N ILE A 222 10.73 -4.95 2.95
CA ILE A 222 11.93 -5.34 3.69
C ILE A 222 12.99 -4.26 3.51
N LYS A 223 13.61 -3.81 4.60
CA LYS A 223 14.67 -2.79 4.57
C LYS A 223 15.98 -3.40 5.06
N PHE A 224 17.07 -3.14 4.35
CA PHE A 224 18.43 -3.50 4.76
C PHE A 224 19.34 -2.29 4.75
N GLY A 225 20.24 -2.18 5.74
CA GLY A 225 21.22 -1.10 5.76
C GLY A 225 22.15 -1.15 4.55
N LEU A 226 22.39 0.00 3.93
CA LEU A 226 23.39 0.17 2.87
C LEU A 226 23.82 1.63 2.83
N ALA A 227 25.14 1.88 2.87
CA ALA A 227 25.66 3.23 3.04
C ALA A 227 25.21 4.18 1.91
N ASP A 228 24.85 5.42 2.28
CA ASP A 228 24.37 6.46 1.37
C ASP A 228 25.33 6.73 0.20
N ALA A 229 26.63 6.65 0.47
CA ALA A 229 27.68 6.90 -0.52
C ALA A 229 27.69 5.89 -1.68
N ILE A 230 27.16 4.67 -1.48
CA ILE A 230 27.24 3.59 -2.47
C ILE A 230 25.88 3.10 -2.96
N LYS A 231 24.81 3.28 -2.16
CA LYS A 231 23.54 2.57 -2.39
C LYS A 231 22.96 2.71 -3.80
N PHE A 232 22.99 3.90 -4.40
CA PHE A 232 22.41 4.12 -5.73
C PHE A 232 23.21 3.41 -6.83
N GLU A 233 24.54 3.57 -6.82
CA GLU A 233 25.40 2.95 -7.83
C GLU A 233 25.44 1.43 -7.66
N PHE A 234 25.46 0.96 -6.40
CA PHE A 234 25.39 -0.45 -6.05
C PHE A 234 24.13 -1.12 -6.61
N ILE A 235 22.96 -0.50 -6.48
CA ILE A 235 21.73 -1.03 -7.06
C ILE A 235 21.78 -1.00 -8.60
N LYS A 236 22.24 0.11 -9.20
CA LYS A 236 22.26 0.31 -10.65
C LYS A 236 23.22 -0.64 -11.38
N THR A 237 24.28 -1.08 -10.72
CA THR A 237 25.34 -1.91 -11.32
C THR A 237 25.29 -3.35 -10.81
N ILE A 238 25.59 -3.56 -9.53
CA ILE A 238 25.77 -4.89 -8.93
C ILE A 238 24.45 -5.65 -8.89
N ILE A 239 23.43 -5.11 -8.22
CA ILE A 239 22.13 -5.79 -8.09
C ILE A 239 21.45 -5.96 -9.45
N LYS A 240 21.60 -4.98 -10.35
CA LYS A 240 21.10 -5.09 -11.72
C LYS A 240 21.71 -6.30 -12.44
N ALA A 241 23.03 -6.44 -12.42
CA ALA A 241 23.72 -7.54 -13.07
C ALA A 241 23.34 -8.90 -12.45
N ASP A 242 23.21 -8.97 -11.12
CA ASP A 242 22.77 -10.20 -10.45
C ASP A 242 21.35 -10.59 -10.83
N PHE A 243 20.44 -9.61 -10.91
CA PHE A 243 19.08 -9.87 -11.37
C PHE A 243 19.08 -10.37 -12.82
N GLU A 244 19.80 -9.71 -13.73
CA GLU A 244 19.89 -10.12 -15.15
C GLU A 244 20.48 -11.52 -15.31
N LYS A 245 21.41 -11.93 -14.43
CA LYS A 245 21.92 -13.30 -14.39
C LYS A 245 20.89 -14.31 -13.86
N LEU A 246 20.11 -13.93 -12.86
CA LEU A 246 19.14 -14.80 -12.20
C LEU A 246 17.85 -14.98 -13.01
N TRP A 247 17.44 -13.94 -13.73
CA TRP A 247 16.21 -13.88 -14.51
C TRP A 247 16.45 -13.23 -15.89
N PRO A 248 17.22 -13.86 -16.78
CA PRO A 248 17.62 -13.27 -18.06
C PRO A 248 16.42 -12.90 -18.97
N ASP A 249 15.32 -13.62 -18.85
CA ASP A 249 14.10 -13.40 -19.63
C ASP A 249 13.09 -12.46 -18.94
N GLY A 250 13.49 -11.82 -17.84
CA GLY A 250 12.63 -10.92 -17.08
C GLY A 250 12.37 -9.58 -17.78
N LYS A 251 11.19 -9.00 -17.55
CA LYS A 251 10.89 -7.62 -17.97
C LYS A 251 11.44 -6.65 -16.93
N TYR A 252 12.49 -5.92 -17.28
CA TYR A 252 13.14 -4.98 -16.38
C TYR A 252 12.52 -3.58 -16.40
N ILE A 253 12.35 -3.02 -15.22
CA ILE A 253 11.91 -1.64 -14.99
C ILE A 253 12.93 -1.00 -14.06
N THR A 254 13.67 0.00 -14.56
CA THR A 254 14.81 0.60 -13.85
C THR A 254 14.64 2.10 -13.58
N ILE A 255 13.39 2.56 -13.46
CA ILE A 255 13.08 3.97 -13.17
C ILE A 255 13.30 4.33 -11.69
N ASP A 256 13.24 3.34 -10.79
CA ASP A 256 13.42 3.49 -9.34
C ASP A 256 13.97 2.18 -8.77
N GLY A 257 15.30 2.05 -8.77
CA GLY A 257 15.99 0.80 -8.47
C GLY A 257 15.97 -0.19 -9.63
N VAL A 258 15.96 -1.49 -9.31
CA VAL A 258 15.88 -2.58 -10.28
C VAL A 258 14.67 -3.44 -9.93
N ARG A 259 13.65 -3.37 -10.77
CA ARG A 259 12.49 -4.27 -10.73
C ARG A 259 12.54 -5.23 -11.90
N VAL A 260 12.16 -6.48 -11.65
CA VAL A 260 11.98 -7.52 -12.65
C VAL A 260 10.60 -8.15 -12.51
N ASP A 261 9.85 -8.17 -13.61
CA ASP A 261 8.55 -8.83 -13.72
C ASP A 261 8.68 -10.06 -14.63
N LEU A 262 8.26 -11.23 -14.14
CA LEU A 262 8.07 -12.46 -14.92
C LEU A 262 6.62 -12.96 -14.73
N PRO A 263 6.06 -13.81 -15.61
CA PRO A 263 4.65 -14.20 -15.56
C PRO A 263 4.13 -14.69 -14.19
N ASP A 264 4.97 -15.36 -13.39
CA ASP A 264 4.63 -15.96 -12.10
C ASP A 264 5.27 -15.26 -10.88
N ARG A 265 6.07 -14.20 -11.05
CA ARG A 265 6.85 -13.59 -9.95
C ARG A 265 7.26 -12.14 -10.25
N MET A 266 7.59 -11.42 -9.19
CA MET A 266 8.23 -10.10 -9.27
C MET A 266 9.22 -9.93 -8.13
N ALA A 267 10.31 -9.21 -8.41
CA ALA A 267 11.21 -8.71 -7.37
C ALA A 267 11.63 -7.28 -7.68
N ILE A 268 11.82 -6.49 -6.64
CA ILE A 268 12.41 -5.17 -6.72
C ILE A 268 13.41 -4.96 -5.59
N VAL A 269 14.55 -4.37 -5.94
CA VAL A 269 15.48 -3.77 -4.98
C VAL A 269 15.71 -2.31 -5.38
N ARG A 270 15.50 -1.39 -4.45
CA ARG A 270 15.73 0.04 -4.66
C ARG A 270 16.48 0.68 -3.52
N ALA A 271 17.23 1.73 -3.82
CA ALA A 271 17.84 2.59 -2.81
C ALA A 271 16.79 3.54 -2.22
N SER A 272 16.78 3.70 -0.90
CA SER A 272 15.92 4.71 -0.26
C SER A 272 16.42 6.12 -0.55
N GLN A 273 15.50 7.06 -0.72
CA GLN A 273 15.84 8.48 -0.83
C GLN A 273 16.11 9.12 0.54
N ASN A 274 15.52 8.56 1.60
CA ASN A 274 15.41 9.21 2.90
C ASN A 274 16.41 8.67 3.94
N GLY A 275 17.18 7.62 3.61
CA GLY A 275 18.19 7.10 4.53
C GLY A 275 19.09 6.03 3.95
N PRO A 276 20.10 5.59 4.73
CA PRO A 276 21.14 4.66 4.30
C PRO A 276 20.64 3.21 4.34
N TYR A 277 19.64 2.92 3.52
CA TYR A 277 19.08 1.59 3.36
C TYR A 277 18.57 1.35 1.94
N ILE A 278 18.46 0.08 1.59
CA ILE A 278 17.74 -0.42 0.42
C ILE A 278 16.41 -1.02 0.86
N THR A 279 15.42 -0.94 -0.03
CA THR A 279 14.13 -1.61 0.11
C THR A 279 14.08 -2.78 -0.85
N VAL A 280 13.63 -3.94 -0.35
CA VAL A 280 13.41 -5.17 -1.10
C VAL A 280 11.93 -5.57 -0.98
N LYS A 281 11.32 -5.94 -2.10
CA LYS A 281 10.00 -6.58 -2.12
C LYS A 281 9.96 -7.64 -3.20
N PHE A 282 9.27 -8.73 -2.94
CA PHE A 282 9.11 -9.82 -3.90
C PHE A 282 7.79 -10.55 -3.71
N GLU A 283 7.38 -11.25 -4.76
CA GLU A 283 6.14 -12.02 -4.78
C GLU A 283 6.24 -13.23 -5.70
N GLY A 284 5.37 -14.21 -5.45
CA GLY A 284 5.17 -15.37 -6.32
C GLY A 284 3.68 -15.66 -6.50
N LYS A 285 3.30 -16.18 -7.67
CA LYS A 285 1.90 -16.55 -7.98
C LYS A 285 1.40 -17.70 -7.10
N THR A 286 2.32 -18.49 -6.54
CA THR A 286 2.04 -19.58 -5.60
C THR A 286 3.03 -19.53 -4.43
N GLN A 287 2.70 -20.21 -3.33
CA GLN A 287 3.61 -20.34 -2.19
C GLN A 287 4.96 -20.93 -2.59
N ALA A 288 4.97 -21.95 -3.46
CA ALA A 288 6.20 -22.58 -3.94
C ALA A 288 7.10 -21.59 -4.71
N VAL A 289 6.52 -20.74 -5.56
CA VAL A 289 7.26 -19.70 -6.27
C VAL A 289 7.77 -18.63 -5.30
N TYR A 290 6.95 -18.23 -4.32
CA TYR A 290 7.37 -17.29 -3.28
C TYR A 290 8.56 -17.81 -2.47
N ASP A 291 8.53 -19.08 -2.06
CA ASP A 291 9.61 -19.70 -1.29
C ASP A 291 10.89 -19.82 -2.13
N GLU A 292 10.77 -20.13 -3.42
CA GLU A 292 11.89 -20.11 -4.37
C GLU A 292 12.51 -18.70 -4.48
N MET A 293 11.67 -17.68 -4.64
CA MET A 293 12.09 -16.27 -4.70
C MET A 293 12.80 -15.84 -3.42
N LYS A 294 12.24 -16.20 -2.27
CA LYS A 294 12.80 -15.94 -0.95
C LYS A 294 14.22 -16.49 -0.85
N GLN A 295 14.44 -17.76 -1.20
CA GLN A 295 15.77 -18.38 -1.14
C GLN A 295 16.77 -17.77 -2.10
N LYS A 296 16.34 -17.49 -3.34
CA LYS A 296 17.19 -16.86 -4.37
C LYS A 296 17.63 -15.46 -3.96
N LEU A 297 16.69 -14.63 -3.48
CA LEU A 297 16.98 -13.27 -3.02
C LEU A 297 17.84 -13.27 -1.75
N LYS A 298 17.58 -14.18 -0.80
CA LYS A 298 18.42 -14.33 0.39
C LYS A 298 19.86 -14.61 0.00
N THR A 299 20.09 -15.61 -0.85
CA THR A 299 21.43 -16.00 -1.29
C THR A 299 22.13 -14.86 -2.05
N LEU A 300 21.41 -14.19 -2.96
CA LEU A 300 21.93 -13.05 -3.73
C LEU A 300 22.34 -11.91 -2.82
N LEU A 301 21.46 -11.48 -1.91
CA LEU A 301 21.71 -10.33 -1.04
C LEU A 301 22.75 -10.64 0.05
N SER A 302 22.83 -11.88 0.55
CA SER A 302 23.84 -12.28 1.54
C SER A 302 25.24 -12.45 0.93
N ALA A 303 25.36 -12.55 -0.40
CA ALA A 303 26.65 -12.61 -1.08
C ALA A 303 27.39 -11.25 -1.08
N HIS A 304 26.70 -10.16 -0.73
CA HIS A 304 27.24 -8.80 -0.72
C HIS A 304 27.46 -8.29 0.69
N SER A 305 28.73 -8.16 1.09
CA SER A 305 29.14 -7.71 2.43
C SER A 305 28.74 -6.28 2.79
N GLU A 306 28.40 -5.48 1.78
CA GLU A 306 28.00 -4.08 1.88
C GLU A 306 26.58 -3.93 2.45
N ILE A 307 25.74 -4.98 2.32
CA ILE A 307 24.38 -5.01 2.82
C ILE A 307 24.42 -5.41 4.31
N ASP A 308 24.00 -4.50 5.18
CA ASP A 308 23.94 -4.73 6.63
C ASP A 308 22.61 -5.41 7.01
N TRP A 309 22.70 -6.72 7.27
CA TRP A 309 21.56 -7.55 7.70
C TRP A 309 21.17 -7.34 9.16
N SER A 310 22.02 -6.72 9.98
CA SER A 310 21.75 -6.45 11.40
C SER A 310 20.86 -5.24 11.62
N LYS A 311 20.74 -4.37 10.60
CA LYS A 311 19.90 -3.17 10.61
C LYS A 311 18.84 -3.28 9.54
N GLY A 312 17.59 -3.45 9.94
CA GLY A 312 16.52 -3.57 8.97
C GLY A 312 15.14 -3.63 9.58
N VAL A 313 14.15 -3.60 8.69
CA VAL A 313 12.73 -3.75 9.00
C VAL A 313 12.23 -4.97 8.24
N ASN A 314 11.46 -5.83 8.93
CA ASN A 314 10.91 -7.08 8.38
C ASN A 314 11.94 -8.02 7.74
N THR A 315 13.20 -7.99 8.19
CA THR A 315 14.28 -8.84 7.64
C THR A 315 13.96 -10.34 7.75
N HIS A 316 13.20 -10.74 8.77
CA HIS A 316 12.69 -12.09 8.97
C HIS A 316 11.86 -12.64 7.81
N ALA A 317 11.34 -11.79 6.93
CA ALA A 317 10.63 -12.24 5.73
C ALA A 317 11.55 -13.01 4.76
N LEU A 318 12.87 -12.82 4.85
CA LEU A 318 13.89 -13.55 4.09
C LEU A 318 14.56 -14.69 4.89
N ASP A 319 14.12 -14.98 6.13
CA ASP A 319 14.71 -16.04 6.97
C ASP A 319 14.35 -17.46 6.55
#